data_AF-A0A8J9X3T7-F1
#
_entry.id   AF-A0A8J9X3T7-F1
#
_cell.length_a   1.000
_cell.length_b   1.000
_cell.length_c   1.000
_cell.angle_alpha   90.00
_cell.angle_beta   90.00
_cell.angle_gamma   90.00
#
_symmetry.space_group_name_H-M   'P 1'
#
loop_
_entity.id
_entity.type
_entity.pdbx_description
1 polymer ?
#
loop_
_entity_poly.entity_id
_entity_poly.type
_entity_poly.pdbx_seq_one_letter_code
_entity_poly.pdbx_strand_id
1 'polypeptide(L)'
;MGWYHSMIAEGHDAYGNDTGAACSIEGVCPSASLPVDNQATVVYHMAQKSLWDAARKQGKVYYPPTFEESGRITRASVNPDALLKIANIAYQKEKGEWVCLALDPKALAKEGIVTRIEECDEKGGIGESCRQLHGGIPTSTLGNIMKRVYNMERSKEGSFISIPGLIDDKEASDVARRMEILRRFV
;
A
#
# COMPACT_ATOMS: atom_id res chain seq x y z
N MET A 1 36.46 29.82 -23.14
CA MET A 1 36.25 30.16 -21.72
C MET A 1 34.99 30.99 -21.63
N GLY A 2 33.95 30.45 -20.99
CA GLY A 2 32.64 31.09 -20.85
C GLY A 2 31.78 30.18 -19.98
N TRP A 3 31.46 30.67 -18.79
CA TRP A 3 30.85 29.96 -17.69
C TRP A 3 29.33 29.85 -17.89
N TYR A 4 28.71 28.74 -17.50
CA TYR A 4 27.33 28.75 -17.03
C TYR A 4 27.17 27.77 -15.89
N HIS A 5 26.92 28.33 -14.71
CA HIS A 5 26.43 27.65 -13.52
C HIS A 5 25.07 27.01 -13.82
N SER A 6 24.94 25.71 -13.55
CA SER A 6 23.64 25.05 -13.50
C SER A 6 22.99 25.38 -12.16
N MET A 7 21.88 26.14 -12.19
CA MET A 7 21.01 26.34 -11.05
C MET A 7 20.37 24.99 -10.68
N ILE A 8 20.67 24.49 -9.49
CA ILE A 8 19.80 23.52 -8.80
C ILE A 8 18.60 24.33 -8.32
N ALA A 9 17.42 24.08 -8.90
CA ALA A 9 16.18 24.64 -8.40
C ALA A 9 15.78 23.85 -7.15
N GLU A 10 16.13 24.37 -5.97
CA GLU A 10 15.65 23.88 -4.67
C GLU A 10 14.18 24.30 -4.52
N GLY A 11 13.27 23.37 -4.82
CA GLY A 11 11.84 23.54 -4.60
C GLY A 11 11.49 23.21 -3.15
N HIS A 12 11.40 24.22 -2.30
CA HIS A 12 10.84 24.09 -0.96
C HIS A 12 9.32 24.33 -0.99
N ASP A 13 8.55 23.48 -0.31
CA ASP A 13 7.15 23.76 -0.01
C ASP A 13 7.02 24.85 1.07
N ALA A 14 5.79 25.35 1.30
CA ALA A 14 5.52 26.42 2.28
C ALA A 14 5.86 26.05 3.75
N TYR A 15 6.37 24.84 4.00
CA TYR A 15 6.81 24.33 5.28
C TYR A 15 8.30 23.90 5.32
N GLY A 16 9.06 24.13 4.25
CA GLY A 16 10.51 23.99 4.23
C GLY A 16 11.05 22.56 4.25
N ASN A 17 10.32 21.58 3.70
CA ASN A 17 10.82 20.21 3.58
C ASN A 17 11.33 19.91 2.15
N ASP A 18 12.51 19.28 2.09
CA ASP A 18 13.15 18.80 0.86
C ASP A 18 12.27 17.79 0.12
N THR A 19 11.67 18.21 -0.99
CA THR A 19 10.95 17.30 -1.90
C THR A 19 11.93 16.63 -2.85
N GLY A 20 12.62 15.60 -2.36
CA GLY A 20 13.40 14.67 -3.18
C GLY A 20 12.54 14.08 -4.30
N ALA A 21 12.98 14.27 -5.53
CA ALA A 21 12.23 14.08 -6.77
C ALA A 21 11.74 12.65 -7.05
N ALA A 22 10.57 12.55 -7.68
CA ALA A 22 10.35 11.75 -8.90
C ALA A 22 8.95 12.02 -9.49
N CYS A 23 8.80 13.13 -10.22
CA CYS A 23 7.68 13.31 -11.14
C CYS A 23 8.26 13.58 -12.53
N SER A 24 8.28 12.57 -13.38
CA SER A 24 8.63 12.70 -14.79
C SER A 24 7.90 11.59 -15.52
N ILE A 25 6.72 11.89 -16.07
CA ILE A 25 6.47 12.18 -17.48
C ILE A 25 4.95 12.20 -17.72
N GLU A 26 4.47 13.29 -18.31
CA GLU A 26 3.19 13.47 -19.01
C GLU A 26 1.90 12.96 -18.33
N GLY A 27 1.23 13.88 -17.64
CA GLY A 27 -0.23 13.93 -17.58
C GLY A 27 -0.92 13.08 -16.51
N VAL A 28 -1.61 13.79 -15.61
CA VAL A 28 -2.62 13.32 -14.65
C VAL A 28 -2.07 12.83 -13.30
N CYS A 29 -1.93 13.78 -12.37
CA CYS A 29 -2.01 13.52 -10.92
C CYS A 29 -3.15 14.37 -10.33
N PRO A 30 -4.42 13.92 -10.36
CA PRO A 30 -5.51 14.61 -9.70
C PRO A 30 -5.58 14.16 -8.24
N SER A 31 -4.46 14.16 -7.51
CA SER A 31 -4.43 13.85 -6.08
C SER A 31 -3.08 14.27 -5.49
N ALA A 32 -2.65 15.52 -5.69
CA ALA A 32 -1.44 16.03 -5.02
C ALA A 32 -1.74 16.59 -3.61
N SER A 33 -3.01 16.93 -3.33
CA SER A 33 -3.45 17.71 -2.16
C SER A 33 -3.97 16.90 -0.96
N LEU A 34 -4.05 15.57 -1.06
CA LEU A 34 -4.53 14.73 0.05
C LEU A 34 -3.40 14.31 1.01
N PRO A 35 -3.68 14.22 2.32
CA PRO A 35 -2.65 13.94 3.32
C PRO A 35 -1.98 12.58 3.07
N VAL A 36 -0.66 12.58 3.05
CA VAL A 36 0.15 11.36 3.08
C VAL A 36 -0.13 10.63 4.37
N ASP A 37 -0.43 9.34 4.29
CA ASP A 37 -0.54 8.55 5.51
C ASP A 37 0.84 8.23 6.05
N ASN A 38 1.25 8.99 7.06
CA ASN A 38 2.48 8.73 7.79
C ASN A 38 2.24 8.04 9.15
N GLN A 39 0.98 7.67 9.43
CA GLN A 39 0.56 7.12 10.72
C GLN A 39 0.49 5.59 10.73
N ALA A 40 0.25 4.93 9.58
CA ALA A 40 0.25 3.48 9.55
C ALA A 40 1.68 2.93 9.68
N THR A 41 1.83 1.92 10.54
CA THR A 41 3.08 1.15 10.65
C THR A 41 3.13 0.01 9.62
N VAL A 42 1.97 -0.42 9.14
CA VAL A 42 1.82 -1.52 8.17
C VAL A 42 0.60 -1.25 7.31
N VAL A 43 0.70 -1.51 6.00
CA VAL A 43 -0.43 -1.53 5.08
C VAL A 43 -0.54 -2.90 4.41
N TYR A 44 -1.76 -3.37 4.21
CA TYR A 44 -2.06 -4.68 3.66
C TYR A 44 -2.61 -4.57 2.25
N HIS A 45 -1.98 -5.28 1.32
CA HIS A 45 -2.43 -5.38 -0.07
C HIS A 45 -2.72 -6.84 -0.42
N MET A 46 -3.84 -7.10 -1.08
CA MET A 46 -4.18 -8.43 -1.58
C MET A 46 -3.71 -8.64 -3.01
N ALA A 47 -3.05 -9.76 -3.27
CA ALA A 47 -2.53 -10.12 -4.57
C ALA A 47 -2.84 -11.57 -4.91
N GLN A 48 -3.09 -11.86 -6.19
CA GLN A 48 -3.18 -13.23 -6.65
C GLN A 48 -1.79 -13.87 -6.56
N LYS A 49 -1.68 -15.02 -5.90
CA LYS A 49 -0.39 -15.68 -5.61
C LYS A 49 0.42 -15.94 -6.87
N SER A 50 -0.25 -16.35 -7.96
CA SER A 50 0.39 -16.62 -9.24
C SER A 50 1.03 -15.37 -9.85
N LEU A 51 0.32 -14.24 -9.86
CA LEU A 51 0.83 -12.96 -10.38
C LEU A 51 1.96 -12.42 -9.51
N TRP A 52 1.78 -12.50 -8.19
CA TRP A 52 2.78 -12.09 -7.22
C TRP A 52 4.09 -12.89 -7.37
N ASP A 53 4.00 -14.22 -7.40
CA ASP A 53 5.17 -15.08 -7.53
C ASP A 53 5.87 -14.90 -8.89
N ALA A 54 5.10 -14.70 -9.97
CA ALA A 54 5.65 -14.41 -11.28
C ALA A 54 6.42 -13.08 -11.30
N ALA A 55 5.90 -12.02 -10.69
CA ALA A 55 6.58 -10.72 -10.57
C ALA A 55 7.87 -10.85 -9.75
N ARG A 56 7.80 -11.58 -8.62
CA ARG A 56 8.94 -11.83 -7.74
C ARG A 56 10.05 -12.62 -8.43
N LYS A 57 9.71 -13.70 -9.15
CA LYS A 57 10.68 -14.51 -9.89
C LYS A 57 11.37 -13.74 -11.01
N GLN A 58 10.67 -12.78 -11.61
CA GLN A 58 11.21 -11.93 -12.67
C GLN A 58 11.96 -10.71 -12.14
N GLY A 59 11.94 -10.45 -10.82
CA GLY A 59 12.50 -9.21 -10.24
C GLY A 59 11.83 -7.95 -10.77
N LYS A 60 10.55 -8.05 -11.17
CA LYS A 60 9.78 -6.93 -11.73
C LYS A 60 8.86 -6.33 -10.68
N VAL A 61 8.54 -5.05 -10.85
CA VAL A 61 7.51 -4.40 -10.04
C VAL A 61 6.18 -5.11 -10.26
N TYR A 62 5.53 -5.49 -9.16
CA TYR A 62 4.20 -6.05 -9.19
C TYR A 62 3.16 -4.92 -9.34
N TYR A 63 2.29 -5.06 -10.33
CA TYR A 63 1.14 -4.19 -10.54
C TYR A 63 -0.12 -5.06 -10.51
N PRO A 64 -1.17 -4.67 -9.75
CA PRO A 64 -2.43 -5.39 -9.79
C PRO A 64 -3.08 -5.31 -11.18
N PRO A 65 -3.92 -6.27 -11.58
CA PRO A 65 -4.57 -6.26 -12.90
C PRO A 65 -5.46 -5.03 -13.11
N THR A 66 -6.02 -4.49 -12.03
CA THR A 66 -6.86 -3.27 -12.02
C THR A 66 -6.04 -1.98 -11.93
N PHE A 67 -4.71 -2.04 -12.01
CA PHE A 67 -3.83 -0.88 -11.82
C PHE A 67 -4.09 0.22 -12.84
N GLU A 68 -4.19 -0.13 -14.12
CA GLU A 68 -4.44 0.85 -15.19
C GLU A 68 -5.85 1.43 -15.09
N GLU A 69 -6.86 0.57 -14.83
CA GLU A 69 -8.25 0.98 -14.68
C GLU A 69 -8.49 1.87 -13.44
N SER A 70 -7.69 1.68 -12.38
CA SER A 70 -7.80 2.45 -11.15
C SER A 70 -6.98 3.75 -11.19
N GLY A 71 -6.35 4.09 -12.32
CA GLY A 71 -5.55 5.32 -12.44
C GLY A 71 -4.13 5.20 -11.87
N ARG A 72 -3.50 4.03 -12.00
CA ARG A 72 -2.14 3.72 -11.52
C ARG A 72 -2.00 3.71 -10.00
N ILE A 73 -3.03 3.22 -9.32
CA ILE A 73 -3.05 3.04 -7.86
C ILE A 73 -3.14 1.55 -7.50
N THR A 74 -2.48 1.20 -6.40
CA THR A 74 -2.57 -0.12 -5.76
C THR A 74 -3.39 0.04 -4.47
N ARG A 75 -4.58 -0.58 -4.42
CA ARG A 75 -5.47 -0.50 -3.25
C ARG A 75 -4.91 -1.28 -2.06
N ALA A 76 -4.88 -0.68 -0.88
CA ALA A 76 -4.46 -1.31 0.37
C ALA A 76 -5.38 -0.90 1.54
N SER A 77 -5.27 -1.64 2.64
CA SER A 77 -5.99 -1.37 3.88
C SER A 77 -5.11 -1.62 5.10
N VAL A 78 -5.38 -0.93 6.21
CA VAL A 78 -4.81 -1.26 7.53
C VAL A 78 -5.65 -2.27 8.30
N ASN A 79 -6.89 -2.50 7.88
CA ASN A 79 -7.82 -3.36 8.58
C ASN A 79 -8.03 -4.67 7.80
N PRO A 80 -7.61 -5.83 8.34
CA PRO A 80 -7.78 -7.13 7.69
C PRO A 80 -9.26 -7.48 7.47
N ASP A 81 -10.16 -7.09 8.38
CA ASP A 81 -11.61 -7.30 8.21
C ASP A 81 -12.16 -6.53 7.01
N ALA A 82 -11.77 -5.26 6.87
CA ALA A 82 -12.16 -4.46 5.71
C ALA A 82 -11.57 -5.05 4.42
N LEU A 83 -10.32 -5.53 4.48
CA LEU A 83 -9.69 -6.21 3.34
C LEU A 83 -10.48 -7.45 2.91
N LEU A 84 -10.94 -8.28 3.84
CA LEU A 84 -11.76 -9.47 3.55
C LEU A 84 -13.13 -9.09 2.97
N LYS A 85 -13.78 -8.03 3.47
CA LYS A 85 -15.05 -7.55 2.91
C LYS A 85 -14.89 -7.11 1.46
N ILE A 86 -13.89 -6.28 1.18
CA ILE A 86 -13.59 -5.80 -0.17
C ILE A 86 -13.20 -6.99 -1.07
N ALA A 87 -12.44 -7.95 -0.55
CA ALA A 87 -12.07 -9.16 -1.28
C ALA A 87 -13.31 -9.95 -1.73
N ASN A 88 -14.31 -10.08 -0.86
CA ASN A 88 -15.57 -10.75 -1.17
C ASN A 88 -16.44 -9.96 -2.16
N ILE A 89 -16.38 -8.64 -2.18
CA ILE A 89 -17.14 -7.83 -3.14
C ILE A 89 -16.48 -7.85 -4.52
N ALA A 90 -15.16 -7.66 -4.56
CA ALA A 90 -14.43 -7.45 -5.81
C ALA A 90 -13.92 -8.75 -6.45
N TYR A 91 -13.50 -9.73 -5.66
CA TYR A 91 -12.69 -10.88 -6.12
C TYR A 91 -13.31 -12.25 -5.83
N GLN A 92 -14.54 -12.32 -5.30
CA GLN A 92 -15.18 -13.60 -4.96
C GLN A 92 -15.29 -14.57 -6.14
N LYS A 93 -15.54 -14.06 -7.36
CA LYS A 93 -15.65 -14.87 -8.58
C LYS A 93 -14.29 -15.29 -9.16
N GLU A 94 -13.20 -14.64 -8.75
CA GLU A 94 -11.87 -14.92 -9.27
C GLU A 94 -11.30 -16.15 -8.60
N LYS A 95 -11.02 -17.19 -9.38
CA LYS A 95 -10.45 -18.46 -8.89
C LYS A 95 -8.94 -18.34 -8.70
N GLY A 96 -8.40 -19.12 -7.78
CA GLY A 96 -6.97 -19.19 -7.51
C GLY A 96 -6.61 -18.89 -6.06
N GLU A 97 -5.33 -19.09 -5.76
CA GLU A 97 -4.75 -18.77 -4.46
C GLU A 97 -4.46 -17.27 -4.36
N TRP A 98 -4.70 -16.72 -3.18
CA TRP A 98 -4.48 -15.31 -2.87
C TRP A 98 -3.57 -15.17 -1.66
N VAL A 99 -2.80 -14.09 -1.67
CA VAL A 99 -1.89 -13.72 -0.59
C VAL A 99 -2.16 -12.29 -0.16
N CYS A 100 -1.96 -12.03 1.13
CA CYS A 100 -2.00 -10.71 1.72
C CYS A 100 -0.55 -10.27 2.02
N LEU A 101 -0.14 -9.17 1.42
CA LEU A 101 1.19 -8.58 1.55
C LEU A 101 1.14 -7.50 2.64
N ALA A 102 1.94 -7.67 3.68
CA ALA A 102 2.15 -6.67 4.71
C ALA A 102 3.36 -5.81 4.36
N LEU A 103 3.11 -4.54 4.06
CA LEU A 103 4.10 -3.60 3.57
C LEU A 103 4.34 -2.49 4.60
N ASP A 104 5.58 -2.00 4.67
CA ASP A 104 5.94 -0.84 5.45
C ASP A 104 5.76 0.44 4.61
N PRO A 105 4.80 1.32 4.95
CA PRO A 105 4.56 2.53 4.18
C PRO A 105 5.73 3.52 4.23
N LYS A 106 6.55 3.50 5.29
CA LYS A 106 7.74 4.38 5.39
C LYS A 106 8.84 3.89 4.46
N ALA A 107 9.03 2.58 4.35
CA ALA A 107 9.95 2.00 3.38
C ALA A 107 9.46 2.21 1.95
N LEU A 108 8.15 2.10 1.69
CA LEU A 108 7.57 2.44 0.39
C LEU A 108 7.82 3.91 0.02
N ALA A 109 7.68 4.84 0.96
CA ALA A 109 7.96 6.25 0.73
C ALA A 109 9.44 6.51 0.35
N LYS A 110 10.39 5.74 0.90
CA LYS A 110 11.81 5.82 0.51
C LYS A 110 12.07 5.36 -0.91
N GLU A 111 11.23 4.48 -1.43
CA GLU A 111 11.25 4.02 -2.83
C GLU A 111 10.45 4.96 -3.76
N GLY A 112 9.95 6.09 -3.24
CA GLY A 112 9.13 7.04 -3.99
C GLY A 112 7.65 6.67 -4.13
N ILE A 113 7.18 5.65 -3.40
CA ILE A 113 5.78 5.18 -3.45
C ILE A 113 5.01 5.80 -2.29
N VAL A 114 4.12 6.75 -2.62
CA VAL A 114 3.33 7.48 -1.62
C VAL A 114 2.04 6.71 -1.31
N THR A 115 1.75 6.55 -0.02
CA THR A 115 0.46 6.02 0.45
C THR A 115 -0.44 7.18 0.86
N ARG A 116 -1.62 7.30 0.24
CA ARG A 116 -2.63 8.31 0.56
C ARG A 116 -3.89 7.69 1.15
N ILE A 117 -4.60 8.47 1.96
CA ILE A 117 -5.95 8.11 2.42
C ILE A 117 -6.94 8.77 1.48
N GLU A 118 -7.70 7.96 0.77
CA GLU A 118 -8.66 8.44 -0.22
C GLU A 118 -9.98 7.70 -0.03
N GLU A 119 -11.08 8.31 -0.48
CA GLU A 119 -12.38 7.65 -0.47
C GLU A 119 -12.28 6.36 -1.32
N CYS A 120 -12.77 5.26 -0.75
CA CYS A 120 -12.90 4.04 -1.53
C CYS A 120 -13.90 4.28 -2.67
N ASP A 121 -13.59 3.78 -3.87
CA ASP A 121 -14.58 3.65 -4.94
C ASP A 121 -15.77 2.79 -4.47
N GLU A 122 -16.85 2.70 -5.26
CA GLU A 122 -18.06 1.92 -4.94
C GLU A 122 -17.79 0.47 -4.48
N LYS A 123 -16.65 -0.10 -4.89
CA LYS A 123 -16.20 -1.46 -4.53
C LYS A 123 -15.55 -1.59 -3.14
N GLY A 124 -15.13 -0.49 -2.52
CA GLY A 124 -14.43 -0.49 -1.23
C GLY A 124 -15.32 -0.26 -0.01
N GLY A 125 -16.64 -0.25 -0.19
CA GLY A 125 -17.61 -0.02 0.88
C GLY A 125 -17.82 1.48 1.11
N ILE A 126 -19.08 1.90 1.08
CA ILE A 126 -19.47 3.29 1.29
C ILE A 126 -19.05 3.70 2.71
N GLY A 127 -18.13 4.66 2.85
CA GLY A 127 -17.77 5.29 4.12
C GLY A 127 -16.51 4.77 4.83
N GLU A 128 -15.78 3.80 4.27
CA GLU A 128 -14.44 3.43 4.78
C GLU A 128 -13.36 4.14 3.94
N SER A 129 -12.33 4.70 4.59
CA SER A 129 -11.21 5.33 3.89
C SER A 129 -10.23 4.26 3.41
N CYS A 130 -10.01 4.18 2.10
CA CYS A 130 -9.04 3.26 1.50
C CYS A 130 -7.65 3.86 1.51
N ARG A 131 -6.62 3.03 1.71
CA ARG A 131 -5.24 3.46 1.50
C ARG A 131 -4.87 3.17 0.05
N GLN A 132 -4.49 4.19 -0.70
CA GLN A 132 -4.09 4.06 -2.08
C GLN A 132 -2.57 4.24 -2.17
N LEU A 133 -1.87 3.22 -2.67
CA LEU A 133 -0.44 3.30 -2.97
C LEU A 133 -0.32 3.80 -4.40
N HIS A 134 0.33 4.94 -4.58
CA HIS A 134 0.56 5.56 -5.89
C HIS A 134 1.80 4.93 -6.52
N GLY A 135 1.64 3.72 -7.06
CA GLY A 135 2.71 2.93 -7.63
C GLY A 135 2.48 1.42 -7.51
N GLY A 136 3.40 0.66 -8.11
CA GLY A 136 3.46 -0.79 -7.95
C GLY A 136 4.35 -1.20 -6.78
N ILE A 137 4.37 -2.49 -6.44
CA ILE A 137 5.17 -3.03 -5.34
C ILE A 137 6.50 -3.54 -5.91
N PRO A 138 7.65 -2.92 -5.61
CA PRO A 138 8.93 -3.34 -6.16
C PRO A 138 9.38 -4.66 -5.53
N THR A 139 9.60 -5.68 -6.37
CA THR A 139 10.00 -7.01 -5.86
C THR A 139 11.51 -7.12 -5.59
N SER A 140 12.32 -6.16 -6.06
CA SER A 140 13.77 -6.14 -5.86
C SER A 140 14.19 -5.61 -4.48
N THR A 141 13.36 -4.80 -3.83
CA THR A 141 13.65 -4.17 -2.53
C THR A 141 12.79 -4.73 -1.39
N LEU A 142 12.24 -5.94 -1.56
CA LEU A 142 11.33 -6.58 -0.60
C LEU A 142 11.89 -6.71 0.81
N GLY A 143 13.19 -6.92 0.97
CA GLY A 143 13.81 -7.01 2.29
C GLY A 143 13.60 -5.77 3.16
N ASN A 144 13.35 -4.61 2.56
CA ASN A 144 13.12 -3.35 3.26
C ASN A 144 11.63 -2.99 3.33
N ILE A 145 10.86 -3.28 2.28
CA ILE A 145 9.45 -2.85 2.18
C ILE A 145 8.45 -3.89 2.69
N MET A 146 8.79 -5.17 2.68
CA MET A 146 7.87 -6.26 2.97
C MET A 146 8.14 -6.83 4.35
N LYS A 147 7.20 -6.65 5.26
CA LYS A 147 7.30 -7.23 6.61
C LYS A 147 6.93 -8.70 6.61
N ARG A 148 5.85 -9.05 5.91
CA ARG A 148 5.33 -10.42 5.90
C ARG A 148 4.41 -10.68 4.70
N VAL A 149 4.29 -11.94 4.35
CA VAL A 149 3.29 -12.43 3.39
C VAL A 149 2.42 -13.44 4.12
N TYR A 150 1.11 -13.22 4.10
CA TYR A 150 0.12 -14.11 4.69
C TYR A 150 -0.65 -14.83 3.59
N ASN A 151 -0.99 -16.09 3.83
CA ASN A 151 -1.93 -16.80 2.98
C ASN A 151 -3.35 -16.35 3.31
N MET A 152 -4.24 -16.38 2.32
CA MET A 152 -5.66 -16.13 2.53
C MET A 152 -6.44 -17.43 2.34
N GLU A 153 -7.33 -17.73 3.27
CA GLU A 153 -8.20 -18.89 3.20
C GLU A 153 -9.54 -18.53 2.54
N ARG A 154 -10.07 -19.47 1.78
CA ARG A 154 -11.32 -19.32 1.05
C ARG A 154 -12.27 -20.47 1.35
N SER A 155 -13.55 -20.16 1.42
CA SER A 155 -14.65 -21.14 1.41
C SER A 155 -14.65 -21.92 0.09
N LYS A 156 -15.29 -23.09 0.11
CA LYS A 156 -15.61 -23.88 -1.10
C LYS A 156 -16.41 -23.07 -2.13
N GLU A 157 -17.16 -22.07 -1.67
CA GLU A 157 -17.96 -21.16 -2.50
C GLU A 157 -17.13 -20.01 -3.10
N GLY A 158 -15.85 -19.89 -2.75
CA GLY A 158 -14.94 -18.85 -3.24
C GLY A 158 -14.85 -17.59 -2.38
N SER A 159 -15.65 -17.48 -1.32
CA SER A 159 -15.59 -16.35 -0.37
C SER A 159 -14.32 -16.38 0.48
N PHE A 160 -13.69 -15.23 0.72
CA PHE A 160 -12.54 -15.06 1.60
C PHE A 160 -13.00 -15.09 3.06
N ILE A 161 -12.43 -16.01 3.86
CA ILE A 161 -12.90 -16.29 5.23
C ILE A 161 -11.90 -15.83 6.31
N SER A 162 -10.60 -15.98 6.08
CA SER A 162 -9.57 -15.70 7.08
C SER A 162 -8.21 -15.39 6.44
N ILE A 163 -7.38 -14.67 7.19
CA ILE A 163 -5.98 -14.43 6.88
C ILE A 163 -5.16 -14.93 8.07
N PRO A 164 -4.84 -16.24 8.13
CA PRO A 164 -4.18 -16.85 9.27
C PRO A 164 -2.86 -16.13 9.61
N GLY A 165 -2.67 -15.85 10.90
CA GLY A 165 -1.51 -15.15 11.44
C GLY A 165 -1.56 -13.62 11.32
N LEU A 166 -2.47 -13.04 10.52
CA LEU A 166 -2.59 -11.58 10.43
C LEU A 166 -3.47 -11.00 11.55
N ILE A 167 -4.53 -11.71 11.93
CA ILE A 167 -5.46 -11.27 12.98
C ILE A 167 -4.74 -11.24 14.33
N ASP A 168 -3.98 -12.30 14.65
CA ASP A 168 -3.14 -12.38 15.84
C ASP A 168 -2.09 -11.25 15.91
N ASP A 169 -1.38 -10.99 14.80
CA ASP A 169 -0.39 -9.91 14.70
C ASP A 169 -1.03 -8.52 14.88
N LYS A 170 -2.27 -8.31 14.38
CA LYS A 170 -3.00 -7.06 14.57
C LYS A 170 -3.40 -6.85 16.02
N GLU A 171 -3.92 -7.87 16.70
CA GLU A 171 -4.28 -7.78 18.12
C GLU A 171 -3.05 -7.48 18.99
N ALA A 172 -1.93 -8.17 18.73
CA ALA A 172 -0.66 -7.89 19.40
C ALA A 172 -0.18 -6.45 19.17
N SER A 173 -0.30 -5.94 17.94
CA SER A 173 0.08 -4.56 17.61
C SER A 173 -0.82 -3.52 18.30
N ASP A 174 -2.12 -3.76 18.41
CA ASP A 174 -3.05 -2.83 19.06
C ASP A 174 -2.81 -2.78 20.57
N VAL A 175 -2.56 -3.93 21.19
CA VAL A 175 -2.17 -4.03 22.61
C VAL A 175 -0.84 -3.30 22.86
N ALA A 176 0.17 -3.50 22.02
CA ALA A 176 1.45 -2.80 22.13
C ALA A 176 1.28 -1.28 22.03
N ARG A 177 0.43 -0.81 21.11
CA ARG A 177 0.12 0.62 20.95
C ARG A 177 -0.59 1.20 22.16
N ARG A 178 -1.58 0.49 22.71
CA ARG A 178 -2.27 0.89 23.96
C ARG A 178 -1.28 0.98 25.12
N MET A 179 -0.38 0.01 25.23
CA MET A 179 0.67 0.02 26.27
C MET A 179 1.66 1.18 26.11
N GLU A 180 2.06 1.54 24.89
CA GLU A 180 2.92 2.72 24.65
C GLU A 180 2.22 4.02 25.04
N ILE A 181 0.94 4.17 24.70
CA ILE A 181 0.16 5.36 25.08
C ILE A 181 0.10 5.47 26.60
N LEU A 182 -0.25 4.39 27.30
CA LEU A 182 -0.31 4.38 28.77
C LEU A 182 1.05 4.71 29.42
N ARG A 183 2.16 4.29 28.83
CA ARG A 183 3.52 4.62 29.30
C ARG A 183 3.90 6.09 29.13
N ARG A 184 3.20 6.86 28.28
CA ARG A 184 3.44 8.32 28.13
C ARG A 184 2.69 9.16 29.16
N PHE A 185 1.79 8.56 29.94
CA PHE A 185 0.99 9.22 30.97
C PHE A 185 1.42 8.88 32.41
N VAL A 186 2.54 8.16 32.57
CA VAL A 186 3.20 7.83 33.85
C VAL A 186 4.59 8.45 33.83
#